data_AF-A0A1V5UPV8-F1
#
_entry.id   AF-A0A1V5UPV8-F1
#
_cell.length_a   1.000
_cell.length_b   1.000
_cell.length_c   1.000
_cell.angle_alpha   90.00
_cell.angle_beta   90.00
_cell.angle_gamma   90.00
#
_symmetry.space_group_name_H-M   'P 1'
#
loop_
_entity.id
_entity.type
_entity.pdbx_description
1 polymer ?
#
loop_
_entity_poly.entity_id
_entity_poly.type
_entity_poly.pdbx_seq_one_letter_code
_entity_poly.pdbx_strand_id
1 'polypeptide(L)'
;MVCFPYDDLESWCGGHFPEEVLEKQFVEMSVKWQEGLSLLRRLAPRIPSGKRVLFEDMCNVAESAGCHFSSAACQIRFIRRRSGRDYAELVSLLDAEIDNAKRLAAVVRKDSRIGFEASNHYCYTYADLIEKVLNCEHIKTGIIRKYIR
;
A
#
# COMPACT_ATOMS: atom_id res chain seq x y z
N MET A 1 0.74 -4.47 17.74
CA MET A 1 -0.09 -4.06 16.58
C MET A 1 0.01 -5.12 15.52
N VAL A 2 -1.12 -5.66 15.07
CA VAL A 2 -1.16 -6.74 14.08
C VAL A 2 -1.14 -6.12 12.68
N CYS A 3 -0.12 -6.48 11.89
CA CYS A 3 -0.08 -6.37 10.42
C CYS A 3 0.01 -5.00 9.71
N PHE A 4 0.22 -3.86 10.39
CA PHE A 4 0.53 -2.61 9.69
C PHE A 4 2.00 -2.20 9.81
N PRO A 5 2.61 -1.76 8.70
CA PRO A 5 3.93 -1.18 8.75
C PRO A 5 3.95 0.11 9.59
N TYR A 6 4.74 0.15 10.66
CA TYR A 6 5.06 1.35 11.45
C TYR A 6 6.55 1.69 11.36
N ASP A 7 6.91 2.93 11.72
CA ASP A 7 8.26 3.47 11.50
C ASP A 7 9.33 2.86 12.44
N ASP A 8 9.63 1.58 12.24
CA ASP A 8 10.58 0.79 13.01
C ASP A 8 10.98 -0.47 12.23
N LEU A 9 11.75 -0.27 11.16
CA LEU A 9 12.18 -1.36 10.29
C LEU A 9 13.09 -2.36 11.01
N GLU A 10 13.86 -1.88 11.99
CA GLU A 10 14.75 -2.69 12.83
C GLU A 10 13.94 -3.75 13.60
N SER A 11 12.86 -3.35 14.27
CA SER A 11 11.99 -4.28 14.98
C SER A 11 11.30 -5.29 14.06
N TRP A 12 10.96 -4.90 12.82
CA TRP A 12 10.35 -5.85 11.87
C TRP A 12 11.32 -6.92 11.39
N CYS A 13 12.60 -6.57 11.28
CA CYS A 13 13.66 -7.50 10.91
C CYS A 13 14.02 -8.46 12.06
N GLY A 14 13.52 -8.20 13.28
CA GLY A 14 13.75 -9.03 14.47
C GLY A 14 15.22 -9.18 14.84
N GLY A 15 16.09 -8.28 14.39
CA GLY A 15 17.55 -8.36 14.58
C GLY A 15 18.26 -9.51 13.86
N HIS A 16 17.55 -10.30 13.06
CA HIS A 16 18.09 -11.52 12.43
C HIS A 16 18.05 -11.51 10.90
N PHE A 17 17.16 -10.71 10.31
CA PHE A 17 17.01 -10.62 8.85
C PHE A 17 17.56 -9.29 8.32
N PRO A 18 18.36 -9.28 7.25
CA PRO A 18 18.83 -8.03 6.66
C PRO A 18 17.68 -7.20 6.06
N GLU A 19 17.72 -5.89 6.26
CA GLU A 19 16.71 -4.96 5.72
C GLU A 19 16.61 -5.04 4.18
N GLU A 20 17.73 -5.29 3.49
CA GLU A 20 17.79 -5.49 2.05
C GLU A 20 16.95 -6.68 1.59
N VAL A 21 16.99 -7.76 2.37
CA VAL A 21 16.24 -8.98 2.07
C VAL A 21 14.76 -8.71 2.28
N LEU A 22 14.40 -8.07 3.40
CA LEU A 22 13.01 -7.70 3.69
C LEU A 22 12.42 -6.83 2.57
N GLU A 23 13.13 -5.77 2.19
CA GLU A 23 12.72 -4.91 1.09
C GLU A 23 12.55 -5.68 -0.21
N LYS A 24 13.56 -6.48 -0.60
CA LYS A 24 13.52 -7.26 -1.83
C LYS A 24 12.29 -8.17 -1.89
N GLN A 25 11.96 -8.84 -0.78
CA GLN A 25 10.79 -9.73 -0.73
C GLN A 25 9.47 -8.97 -0.84
N PHE A 26 9.32 -7.83 -0.17
CA PHE A 26 8.10 -7.03 -0.26
C PHE A 26 7.92 -6.36 -1.63
N VAL A 27 9.00 -5.91 -2.26
CA VAL A 27 8.98 -5.40 -3.63
C VAL A 27 8.57 -6.51 -4.60
N GLU A 28 9.17 -7.69 -4.52
CA GLU A 28 8.84 -8.82 -5.37
C GLU A 28 7.37 -9.27 -5.19
N MET A 29 6.90 -9.35 -3.94
CA MET A 29 5.52 -9.66 -3.62
C MET A 29 4.55 -8.64 -4.23
N SER A 30 4.83 -7.34 -4.04
CA SER A 30 4.00 -6.26 -4.59
C SER A 30 3.91 -6.34 -6.11
N VAL A 31 5.04 -6.50 -6.81
CA VAL A 31 5.09 -6.58 -8.28
C VAL A 31 4.28 -7.79 -8.78
N LYS A 32 4.55 -8.99 -8.27
CA LYS A 32 3.84 -10.21 -8.68
C LYS A 32 2.34 -10.14 -8.37
N TRP A 33 1.96 -9.49 -7.29
CA TRP A 33 0.54 -9.28 -6.98
C TRP A 33 -0.14 -8.35 -7.98
N GLN A 34 0.50 -7.25 -8.39
CA GLN A 34 -0.05 -6.34 -9.41
C GLN A 34 -0.17 -7.03 -10.79
N GLU A 35 0.76 -7.93 -11.13
CA GLU A 35 0.65 -8.78 -12.32
C GLU A 35 -0.58 -9.71 -12.23
N GLY A 36 -0.78 -10.34 -11.07
CA GLY A 36 -1.97 -11.15 -10.77
C GLY A 36 -3.28 -10.36 -10.85
N LEU A 37 -3.31 -9.15 -10.30
CA LEU A 37 -4.47 -8.26 -10.41
C LEU A 37 -4.78 -7.86 -11.85
N SER A 38 -3.73 -7.60 -12.64
CA SER A 38 -3.89 -7.29 -14.06
C SER A 38 -4.47 -8.48 -14.83
N LEU A 39 -4.01 -9.70 -14.53
CA LEU A 39 -4.60 -10.94 -15.05
C LEU A 39 -6.06 -11.07 -14.66
N LEU A 40 -6.38 -10.86 -13.37
CA LEU A 40 -7.73 -10.99 -12.85
C LEU A 40 -8.70 -10.01 -13.55
N ARG A 41 -8.33 -8.74 -13.66
CA ARG A 41 -9.12 -7.70 -14.33
C ARG A 41 -9.41 -8.02 -15.79
N ARG A 42 -8.45 -8.62 -16.52
CA ARG A 42 -8.64 -9.06 -17.91
C ARG A 42 -9.69 -10.17 -18.07
N LEU A 43 -10.00 -10.90 -17.00
CA LEU A 43 -11.04 -11.94 -17.02
C LEU A 43 -12.45 -11.36 -16.88
N ALA A 44 -12.61 -10.10 -16.47
CA ALA A 44 -13.93 -9.50 -16.21
C ALA A 44 -14.95 -9.67 -17.35
N PRO A 45 -14.61 -9.49 -18.64
CA PRO A 45 -15.55 -9.68 -19.74
C PRO A 45 -16.00 -11.14 -19.94
N ARG A 46 -15.23 -12.11 -19.42
CA ARG A 46 -15.50 -13.55 -19.52
C ARG A 46 -16.36 -14.08 -18.38
N ILE A 47 -16.68 -13.25 -17.39
CA ILE A 47 -17.45 -13.66 -16.22
C ILE A 47 -18.95 -13.71 -16.58
N PRO A 48 -19.62 -14.87 -16.38
CA PRO A 48 -21.06 -14.98 -16.57
C PRO A 48 -21.82 -13.97 -15.71
N SER A 49 -22.94 -13.45 -16.21
CA SER A 49 -23.77 -12.45 -15.51
C SER A 49 -24.11 -12.86 -14.07
N GLY A 50 -24.50 -14.13 -13.87
CA GLY A 50 -24.83 -14.67 -12.54
C GLY A 50 -23.65 -14.80 -11.56
N LYS A 51 -22.40 -14.57 -12.00
CA LYS A 51 -21.20 -14.62 -11.16
C LYS A 51 -20.53 -13.26 -10.97
N ARG A 52 -21.08 -12.18 -11.52
CA ARG A 52 -20.46 -10.84 -11.48
C ARG A 52 -20.23 -10.34 -10.07
N VAL A 53 -21.22 -10.47 -9.18
CA VAL A 53 -21.11 -10.03 -7.77
C VAL A 53 -19.97 -10.74 -7.04
N LEU A 54 -19.87 -12.07 -7.19
CA LEU A 54 -18.77 -12.86 -6.59
C LEU A 54 -17.41 -12.49 -7.16
N PHE A 55 -17.36 -12.17 -8.46
CA PHE A 55 -16.12 -11.73 -9.09
C PHE A 55 -15.70 -10.33 -8.62
N GLU A 56 -16.65 -9.41 -8.45
CA GLU A 56 -16.40 -8.06 -7.91
C GLU A 56 -15.93 -8.13 -6.46
N ASP A 57 -16.54 -8.99 -5.64
CA ASP A 57 -16.11 -9.28 -4.26
C ASP A 57 -14.64 -9.74 -4.22
N MET A 58 -14.29 -10.74 -5.03
CA MET A 58 -12.91 -11.20 -5.16
C MET A 58 -11.96 -10.10 -5.65
N CYS A 59 -12.39 -9.26 -6.59
CA CYS A 59 -11.59 -8.13 -7.07
C CYS A 59 -11.36 -7.09 -5.97
N ASN A 60 -12.35 -6.78 -5.14
CA ASN A 60 -12.21 -5.83 -4.03
C ASN A 60 -11.19 -6.35 -3.00
N VAL A 61 -11.30 -7.61 -2.60
CA VAL A 61 -10.36 -8.22 -1.64
C VAL A 61 -8.95 -8.28 -2.23
N ALA A 62 -8.82 -8.71 -3.49
CA ALA A 62 -7.53 -8.80 -4.14
C ALA A 62 -6.88 -7.42 -4.33
N GLU A 63 -7.65 -6.41 -4.73
CA GLU A 63 -7.16 -5.03 -4.86
C GLU A 63 -6.65 -4.51 -3.51
N SER A 64 -7.43 -4.76 -2.45
CA SER A 64 -7.09 -4.31 -1.10
C SER A 64 -5.79 -4.92 -0.60
N ALA A 65 -5.61 -6.24 -0.77
CA ALA A 65 -4.35 -6.91 -0.46
C ALA A 65 -3.19 -6.35 -1.27
N GLY A 66 -3.40 -6.07 -2.56
CA GLY A 66 -2.39 -5.46 -3.42
C GLY A 66 -1.96 -4.08 -2.97
N CYS A 67 -2.90 -3.25 -2.53
CA CYS A 67 -2.60 -1.95 -1.92
C CYS A 67 -1.79 -2.11 -0.62
N HIS A 68 -2.10 -3.09 0.24
CA HIS A 68 -1.33 -3.34 1.46
C HIS A 68 0.12 -3.77 1.17
N PHE A 69 0.33 -4.71 0.24
CA PHE A 69 1.69 -5.16 -0.13
C PHE A 69 2.51 -4.04 -0.76
N SER A 70 1.89 -3.27 -1.67
CA SER A 70 2.52 -2.10 -2.29
C SER A 70 2.87 -1.02 -1.27
N SER A 71 1.96 -0.78 -0.31
CA SER A 71 2.17 0.20 0.76
C SER A 71 3.30 -0.20 1.70
N ALA A 72 3.36 -1.47 2.11
CA ALA A 72 4.47 -1.99 2.91
C ALA A 72 5.82 -1.85 2.15
N ALA A 73 5.86 -2.20 0.86
CA ALA A 73 7.07 -2.02 0.05
C ALA A 73 7.49 -0.55 -0.06
N CYS A 74 6.55 0.38 -0.25
CA CYS A 74 6.82 1.82 -0.28
C CYS A 74 7.38 2.32 1.05
N GLN A 75 6.77 1.90 2.17
CA GLN A 75 7.19 2.33 3.50
C GLN A 75 8.58 1.78 3.88
N ILE A 76 8.86 0.50 3.59
CA ILE A 76 10.19 -0.09 3.81
C ILE A 76 11.24 0.72 3.05
N ARG A 77 11.03 0.96 1.76
CA ARG A 77 11.95 1.76 0.94
C ARG A 77 12.08 3.18 1.50
N PHE A 78 10.98 3.82 1.85
CA PHE A 78 11.01 5.18 2.38
C PHE A 78 11.85 5.27 3.66
N ILE A 79 11.64 4.37 4.64
CA ILE A 79 12.39 4.35 5.90
C ILE A 79 13.90 4.20 5.65
N ARG A 80 14.27 3.29 4.75
CA ARG A 80 15.69 3.02 4.43
C ARG A 80 16.38 4.19 3.71
N ARG A 81 15.65 4.98 2.92
CA ARG A 81 16.22 6.08 2.12
C ARG A 81 16.03 7.47 2.69
N ARG A 82 15.14 7.69 3.66
CA ARG A 82 14.77 9.04 4.16
C ARG A 82 15.92 9.85 4.77
N SER A 83 16.98 9.18 5.23
CA SER A 83 18.19 9.84 5.74
C SER A 83 19.14 10.28 4.62
N GLY A 84 18.95 9.74 3.41
CA GLY A 84 19.68 10.13 2.21
C GLY A 84 19.16 11.44 1.60
N ARG A 85 19.86 11.89 0.55
CA ARG A 85 19.50 13.09 -0.22
C ARG A 85 18.92 12.78 -1.59
N ASP A 86 18.54 11.53 -1.86
CA ASP A 86 17.80 11.17 -3.07
C ASP A 86 16.32 11.56 -2.91
N TYR A 87 16.08 12.86 -2.97
CA TYR A 87 14.75 13.44 -2.83
C TYR A 87 13.81 13.03 -3.98
N ALA A 88 14.35 12.71 -5.16
CA ALA A 88 13.55 12.26 -6.29
C ALA A 88 12.96 10.87 -6.04
N GLU A 89 13.77 9.93 -5.51
CA GLU A 89 13.26 8.62 -5.09
C GLU A 89 12.21 8.76 -3.99
N LEU A 90 12.45 9.60 -2.97
CA LEU A 90 11.50 9.81 -1.88
C LEU A 90 10.16 10.38 -2.37
N VAL A 91 10.18 11.35 -3.29
CA VAL A 91 8.95 11.90 -3.89
C VAL A 91 8.22 10.82 -4.69
N SER A 92 8.93 10.00 -5.48
CA SER A 92 8.31 8.90 -6.22
C SER A 92 7.65 7.86 -5.30
N LEU A 93 8.28 7.54 -4.16
CA LEU A 93 7.70 6.63 -3.16
C LEU A 93 6.44 7.22 -2.52
N LEU A 94 6.43 8.52 -2.23
CA LEU A 94 5.26 9.21 -1.69
C LEU A 94 4.10 9.27 -2.69
N ASP A 95 4.40 9.49 -3.98
CA ASP A 95 3.39 9.47 -5.04
C ASP A 95 2.76 8.08 -5.20
N ALA A 96 3.57 7.02 -5.16
CA ALA A 96 3.07 5.64 -5.17
C ALA A 96 2.19 5.35 -3.95
N GLU A 97 2.57 5.87 -2.78
CA GLU A 97 1.79 5.67 -1.54
C GLU A 97 0.46 6.43 -1.55
N ILE A 98 0.43 7.63 -2.12
CA ILE A 98 -0.78 8.39 -2.36
C ILE A 98 -1.72 7.62 -3.30
N ASP A 99 -1.21 7.01 -4.38
CA ASP A 99 -2.01 6.18 -5.28
C ASP A 99 -2.59 4.96 -4.56
N ASN A 100 -1.77 4.24 -3.78
CA ASN A 100 -2.21 3.09 -2.98
C ASN A 100 -3.38 3.48 -2.05
N ALA A 101 -3.24 4.59 -1.31
CA ALA A 101 -4.25 5.05 -0.37
C ALA A 101 -5.56 5.44 -1.09
N LYS A 102 -5.47 6.15 -2.22
CA LYS A 102 -6.65 6.52 -3.03
C LYS A 102 -7.37 5.31 -3.60
N ARG A 103 -6.63 4.33 -4.13
CA ARG A 103 -7.20 3.08 -4.66
C ARG A 103 -7.89 2.28 -3.56
N LEU A 104 -7.24 2.10 -2.42
CA LEU A 104 -7.82 1.41 -1.27
C LEU A 104 -9.07 2.13 -0.75
N ALA A 105 -9.04 3.46 -0.68
CA ALA A 105 -10.20 4.25 -0.25
C ALA A 105 -11.39 4.09 -1.21
N ALA A 106 -11.14 3.93 -2.52
CA ALA A 106 -12.17 3.64 -3.50
C ALA A 106 -12.76 2.23 -3.32
N VAL A 107 -11.98 1.25 -2.85
CA VAL A 107 -12.47 -0.09 -2.52
C VAL A 107 -13.28 -0.08 -1.23
N VAL A 108 -12.79 0.53 -0.15
CA VAL A 108 -13.49 0.63 1.14
C VAL A 108 -14.87 1.28 1.00
N ARG A 109 -15.01 2.28 0.11
CA ARG A 109 -16.32 2.89 -0.20
C ARG A 109 -17.33 1.90 -0.80
N LYS A 110 -16.86 0.87 -1.49
CA LYS A 110 -17.70 -0.17 -2.12
C LYS A 110 -17.91 -1.36 -1.18
N ASP A 111 -16.95 -1.62 -0.30
CA ASP A 111 -16.91 -2.78 0.58
C ASP A 111 -16.42 -2.38 1.98
N SER A 112 -17.39 -2.15 2.87
CA SER A 112 -17.14 -1.72 4.25
C SER A 112 -16.49 -2.77 5.15
N ARG A 113 -16.35 -4.02 4.69
CA ARG A 113 -15.62 -5.07 5.42
C ARG A 113 -14.11 -4.86 5.32
N ILE A 114 -13.64 -4.20 4.25
CA ILE A 114 -12.23 -3.91 4.07
C ILE A 114 -11.78 -2.88 5.11
N GLY A 115 -10.71 -3.22 5.83
CA GLY A 115 -10.20 -2.44 6.96
C GLY A 115 -10.70 -2.93 8.32
N PHE A 116 -11.72 -3.80 8.35
CA PHE A 116 -12.16 -4.47 9.58
C PHE A 116 -11.35 -5.75 9.83
N GLU A 117 -10.88 -5.92 11.06
CA GLU A 117 -10.18 -7.12 11.56
C GLU A 117 -10.70 -7.41 12.97
N ALA A 118 -11.11 -8.65 13.24
CA ALA A 118 -11.90 -8.99 14.43
C ALA A 118 -11.18 -8.71 15.75
N SER A 119 -9.85 -8.79 15.82
CA SER A 119 -9.08 -8.52 17.03
C SER A 119 -8.82 -7.02 17.28
N ASN A 120 -8.83 -6.19 16.23
CA ASN A 120 -8.58 -4.73 16.28
C ASN A 120 -9.79 -3.86 15.93
N HIS A 121 -10.96 -4.44 15.68
CA HIS A 121 -12.11 -3.78 15.05
C HIS A 121 -11.77 -3.19 13.69
N TYR A 122 -11.44 -1.89 13.61
CA TYR A 122 -10.97 -1.26 12.38
C TYR A 122 -9.49 -0.98 12.47
N CYS A 123 -8.70 -1.68 11.66
CA CYS A 123 -7.29 -1.36 11.46
C CYS A 123 -7.12 -0.02 10.74
N TYR A 124 -8.08 0.34 9.88
CA TYR A 124 -8.21 1.65 9.25
C TYR A 124 -9.65 1.85 8.76
N THR A 125 -10.01 3.10 8.56
CA THR A 125 -11.29 3.56 8.00
C THR A 125 -11.05 4.33 6.71
N TYR A 126 -12.13 4.70 6.02
CA TYR A 126 -12.05 5.61 4.87
C TYR A 126 -11.37 6.94 5.24
N ALA A 127 -11.65 7.49 6.43
CA ALA A 127 -11.07 8.76 6.87
C ALA A 127 -9.55 8.64 7.06
N ASP A 128 -9.08 7.55 7.66
CA ASP A 128 -7.64 7.30 7.86
C ASP A 128 -6.88 7.23 6.53
N LEU A 129 -7.49 6.66 5.48
CA LEU A 129 -6.89 6.62 4.14
C LEU A 129 -6.80 8.00 3.49
N ILE A 130 -7.76 8.89 3.75
CA ILE A 130 -7.70 10.29 3.30
C ILE A 130 -6.65 11.07 4.08
N GLU A 131 -6.58 10.88 5.39
CA GLU A 131 -5.54 11.47 6.22
C GLU A 131 -4.14 11.02 5.77
N LYS A 132 -3.98 9.74 5.42
CA LYS A 132 -2.74 9.22 4.84
C LYS A 132 -2.32 9.95 3.57
N VAL A 133 -3.26 10.22 2.66
CA VAL A 133 -2.99 11.01 1.45
C VAL A 133 -2.50 12.42 1.81
N LEU A 134 -3.16 13.10 2.76
CA LEU A 134 -2.77 14.44 3.19
C LEU A 134 -1.38 14.45 3.83
N ASN A 135 -1.07 13.46 4.67
CA ASN A 135 0.23 13.30 5.31
C ASN A 135 1.35 13.07 4.29
N CYS A 136 1.13 12.21 3.29
CA CYS A 136 2.10 12.00 2.22
C CYS A 136 2.34 13.27 1.39
N GLU A 137 1.29 14.01 1.02
CA GLU A 137 1.42 15.28 0.29
C GLU A 137 2.14 16.35 1.12
N HIS A 138 1.88 16.40 2.43
CA HIS A 138 2.58 17.30 3.35
C HIS A 138 4.09 17.01 3.38
N ILE A 139 4.47 15.74 3.58
CA ILE A 139 5.89 15.31 3.59
C ILE A 139 6.54 15.60 2.24
N LYS A 140 5.87 15.26 1.14
CA LYS A 140 6.35 15.49 -0.23
C LYS A 140 6.63 16.98 -0.48
N THR A 141 5.70 17.85 -0.11
CA THR A 141 5.89 19.31 -0.20
C THR A 141 7.10 19.78 0.61
N GLY A 142 7.28 19.22 1.81
CA GLY A 142 8.45 19.50 2.66
C GLY A 142 9.77 19.09 1.99
N ILE A 143 9.80 17.93 1.32
CA ILE A 143 10.97 17.44 0.57
C ILE A 143 11.28 18.33 -0.63
N ILE A 144 10.28 18.66 -1.45
CA ILE A 144 10.46 19.50 -2.65
C ILE A 144 11.02 20.88 -2.27
N ARG A 145 10.55 21.46 -1.17
CA ARG A 145 11.10 22.74 -0.67
C ARG A 145 12.58 22.64 -0.27
N LYS A 146 13.04 21.48 0.20
CA LYS A 146 14.46 21.22 0.49
C LYS A 146 15.27 20.95 -0.78
N TYR A 147 14.65 20.43 -1.84
CA TYR A 147 15.30 20.16 -3.13
C TYR A 147 15.69 21.43 -3.89
N ILE A 148 14.86 22.47 -3.78
CA ILE A 148 15.02 23.74 -4.52
C ILE A 148 15.98 24.72 -3.80
N ARG A 149 16.32 24.47 -2.53
CA ARG A 149 17.27 25.27 -1.75
C ARG A 149 18.67 24.69 -1.82
#